data_AF-A0A917EZ49-F1
#
_entry.id   AF-A0A917EZ49-F1
#
_cell.length_a   1.000
_cell.length_b   1.000
_cell.length_c   1.000
_cell.angle_alpha   90.00
_cell.angle_beta   90.00
_cell.angle_gamma   90.00
#
_symmetry.space_group_name_H-M   'P 1'
#
loop_
_entity.id
_entity.type
_entity.pdbx_description
1 polymer ?
#
loop_
_entity_poly.entity_id
_entity_poly.type
_entity_poly.pdbx_seq_one_letter_code
_entity_poly.pdbx_strand_id
1 'polypeptide(L)' 'MKSTDCCSICSKQTDDGIYLLRIYICSSCEKEMIHTSTDDPKYKFYIEQMNKAHRAMIYS' A
#
# COMPACT_ATOMS: atom_id res chain seq x y z
N MET A 1 11.82 12.80 -15.62
CA MET A 1 10.39 12.46 -15.74
C MET A 1 10.03 11.66 -14.51
N LYS A 2 9.11 12.12 -13.67
CA LYS A 2 8.60 11.30 -12.55
C LYS A 2 7.52 10.37 -13.10
N SER A 3 7.67 9.06 -12.95
CA SER A 3 6.61 8.10 -13.25
C SER A 3 5.62 8.11 -12.10
N THR A 4 4.33 8.25 -12.43
CA THR A 4 3.26 8.04 -11.47
C THR A 4 2.90 6.57 -11.45
N ASP A 5 2.88 5.97 -10.27
CA ASP A 5 2.58 4.56 -10.07
C ASP A 5 1.26 4.40 -9.32
N CYS A 6 0.61 3.25 -9.50
CA CYS A 6 -0.69 2.99 -8.91
C CYS A 6 -0.54 2.38 -7.51
N CYS A 7 -1.02 3.08 -6.48
CA CYS A 7 -0.93 2.61 -5.10
C CYS A 7 -1.73 1.32 -4.92
N SER A 8 -1.10 0.27 -4.40
CA SER A 8 -1.75 -1.03 -4.19
C SER A 8 -2.79 -1.04 -3.07
N ILE A 9 -2.86 0.03 -2.26
CA ILE A 9 -3.79 0.15 -1.13
C ILE A 9 -5.05 0.93 -1.50
N CYS A 10 -4.90 2.10 -2.13
CA CYS A 10 -6.03 2.98 -2.49
C CYS A 10 -6.30 3.05 -4.00
N SER A 11 -5.52 2.36 -4.83
CA SER A 11 -5.64 2.33 -6.30
C SER A 11 -5.55 3.71 -6.98
N LYS A 12 -4.92 4.69 -6.32
CA LYS A 12 -4.68 6.03 -6.88
C LYS A 12 -3.32 6.08 -7.56
N GLN A 13 -3.23 6.76 -8.70
CA GLN A 13 -1.95 7.09 -9.32
C GLN A 13 -1.30 8.27 -8.61
N THR A 14 -0.08 8.09 -8.12
CA THR A 14 0.71 9.14 -7.46
C THR A 14 2.18 9.00 -7.87
N ASP A 15 2.93 10.09 -7.87
CA ASP A 15 4.40 10.09 -7.99
C ASP A 15 5.12 10.19 -6.64
N ASP A 16 4.35 10.23 -5.55
CA ASP A 16 4.83 10.36 -4.18
C ASP A 16 4.43 9.15 -3.33
N GLY A 17 5.44 8.38 -2.93
CA GLY A 17 5.26 7.12 -2.23
C GLY A 17 6.55 6.31 -2.10
N ILE A 18 6.39 5.10 -1.56
CA ILE A 18 7.45 4.13 -1.36
C ILE A 18 7.15 2.84 -2.12
N TYR A 19 8.21 2.11 -2.45
CA TYR A 19 8.10 0.73 -2.92
C TYR A 19 8.51 -0.22 -1.80
N LEU A 20 7.59 -1.09 -1.41
CA LEU A 20 7.90 -2.23 -0.55
C LEU A 20 7.98 -3.48 -1.43
N LEU A 21 9.21 -3.93 -1.72
CA LEU A 21 9.50 -4.96 -2.73
C LEU A 21 9.02 -4.51 -4.13
N ARG A 22 8.00 -5.16 -4.72
CA ARG A 22 7.36 -4.72 -5.98
C ARG A 22 6.00 -4.05 -5.75
N ILE A 23 5.60 -3.80 -4.50
CA ILE A 23 4.34 -3.14 -4.16
C ILE A 23 4.59 -1.64 -4.05
N TYR A 24 3.86 -0.85 -4.83
CA TYR A 24 3.85 0.60 -4.68
C TYR A 24 2.80 1.04 -3.65
N ILE A 25 3.20 1.88 -2.70
CA ILE A 25 2.34 2.45 -1.65
C ILE A 25 2.54 3.96 -1.66
N CYS A 26 1.47 4.73 -1.88
CA CYS A 26 1.57 6.19 -1.84
C CYS A 26 1.81 6.71 -0.41
N SER A 27 2.42 7.89 -0.31
CA SER A 27 2.79 8.56 0.95
C SER A 27 1.61 8.75 1.91
N SER A 28 0.40 8.97 1.39
CA SER A 28 -0.81 9.08 2.22
C SER A 28 -1.21 7.76 2.86
N CYS A 29 -1.19 6.66 2.11
CA CYS A 29 -1.49 5.33 2.63
C CYS A 29 -0.43 4.86 3.63
N GLU A 30 0.84 5.07 3.34
CA GLU A 30 1.94 4.73 4.25
C GLU A 30 1.75 5.44 5.61
N LYS A 31 1.52 6.77 5.58
CA LYS A 31 1.29 7.54 6.81
C LYS A 31 0.07 7.04 7.56
N GLU A 32 -1.06 6.82 6.88
CA GLU A 32 -2.27 6.32 7.53
C GLU A 32 -2.03 4.94 8.16
N MET A 33 -1.34 4.04 7.45
CA MET A 33 -0.98 2.71 7.96
C MET A 33 -0.14 2.78 9.24
N ILE A 34 0.90 3.62 9.29
CA ILE A 34 1.78 3.76 10.46
C ILE A 34 1.04 4.38 11.66
N HIS A 35 0.08 5.27 11.41
CA HIS A 35 -0.71 5.94 12.45
C HIS A 35 -1.99 5.19 12.82
N THR A 36 -2.32 4.10 12.13
CA THR A 36 -3.50 3.28 12.45
C THR A 36 -3.20 2.38 13.64
N SER A 37 -3.92 2.56 14.74
CA SER A 37 -3.81 1.68 15.90
C SER A 37 -4.25 0.26 15.55
N THR A 38 -3.64 -0.74 16.19
CA THR A 38 -4.02 -2.16 16.02
C THR A 38 -5.47 -2.46 16.41
N ASP A 39 -6.06 -1.62 17.27
CA ASP A 39 -7.46 -1.75 17.70
C ASP A 39 -8.45 -1.11 16.70
N ASP A 40 -7.95 -0.37 15.70
CA ASP A 40 -8.79 0.28 14.70
C ASP A 40 -9.28 -0.75 13.66
N PRO A 41 -10.58 -0.77 13.32
CA PRO A 41 -11.10 -1.59 12.23
C PRO A 41 -10.34 -1.44 10.90
N LYS A 42 -9.76 -0.27 10.63
CA LYS A 42 -8.94 0.01 9.45
C LYS A 42 -7.63 -0.78 9.43
N TYR A 43 -7.10 -1.18 10.58
CA TYR A 43 -5.88 -1.98 10.62
C TYR A 43 -6.05 -3.28 9.84
N LYS A 44 -7.20 -3.96 10.00
CA LYS A 44 -7.53 -5.18 9.24
C LYS A 44 -7.57 -4.93 7.74
N PHE A 45 -8.11 -3.81 7.30
CA PHE A 45 -8.15 -3.44 5.88
C PHE A 45 -6.73 -3.37 5.30
N TYR A 46 -5.79 -2.71 5.97
CA TYR A 46 -4.41 -2.61 5.48
C TYR A 46 -3.70 -3.96 5.42
N ILE A 47 -3.90 -4.81 6.43
CA ILE A 47 -3.35 -6.18 6.45
C ILE A 47 -3.91 -7.01 5.29
N GLU A 48 -5.20 -6.90 4.98
CA GLU A 48 -5.80 -7.61 3.85
C GLU A 48 -5.23 -7.13 2.51
N GLN A 49 -5.06 -5.82 2.32
CA GLN A 49 -4.48 -5.27 1.08
C GLN A 49 -3.02 -5.70 0.91
N MET A 50 -2.20 -5.62 1.98
CA MET A 50 -0.82 -6.08 1.93
C MET A 50 -0.72 -7.57 1.63
N ASN A 51 -1.58 -8.41 2.22
CA ASN A 51 -1.61 -9.84 1.91
C ASN A 51 -2.01 -10.13 0.47
N LYS A 52 -2.96 -9.38 -0.10
CA LYS A 52 -3.33 -9.49 -1.52
C LYS A 52 -2.15 -9.13 -2.43
N ALA A 53 -1.51 -8.00 -2.15
CA ALA A 53 -0.36 -7.52 -2.91
C ALA A 53 0.84 -8.48 -2.81
N HIS A 54 1.09 -9.05 -1.62
CA HIS A 54 2.15 -10.04 -1.41
C HIS A 54 1.89 -11.35 -2.16
N ARG A 55 0.66 -11.87 -2.11
CA ARG A 55 0.27 -13.09 -2.86
C ARG A 55 0.43 -12.91 -4.38
N ALA A 56 0.09 -11.74 -4.91
CA ALA A 56 0.27 -11.44 -6.32
C ALA A 56 1.75 -11.51 -6.76
N MET A 57 2.69 -11.17 -5.88
CA MET A 57 4.13 -11.25 -6.18
C MET A 57 4.69 -12.67 -6.17
N ILE A 58 4.18 -13.55 -5.30
CA ILE A 58 4.71 -14.93 -5.16
C ILE A 58 4.25 -15.84 -6.30
N TYR A 59 3.04 -15.61 -6.83
CA TYR A 59 2.44 -16.47 -7.86
C TYR A 59 2.77 -16.04 -9.30
N SER A 60 3.78 -15.18 -9.50
CA SER A 60 4.23 -14.69 -10.81
C SER A 60 5.37 -15.53 -11.39
#